data_AF-A0A6L3ACN3-F1
#
_entry.id   AF-A0A6L3ACN3-F1
#
_cell.length_a   1.000
_cell.length_b   1.000
_cell.length_c   1.000
_cell.angle_alpha   90.00
_cell.angle_beta   90.00
_cell.angle_gamma   90.00
#
_symmetry.space_group_name_H-M   'P 1'
#
loop_
_entity.id
_entity.type
_entity.pdbx_description
1 polymer ?
#
loop_
_entity_poly.entity_id
_entity_poly.type
_entity_poly.pdbx_seq_one_letter_code
_entity_poly.pdbx_strand_id
1 'polypeptide(L)'
;MQVDANGEWIEDRQNPLYYLVHVAKVALPLYPQFGTQPNVYYIPPRWAPRPYLRQMFGPGVSDAIEAYTNPSRETLAVLQLFRVTQRIIFSYKVIPGPKMGEVSVAGKVRELFNDTAIGYDSKGKEIVRMTVDEPVIERPDRFAMNTI
;
A
#
# COMPACT_ATOMS: atom_id res chain seq x y z
N MET A 1 14.71 -8.71 1.55
CA MET A 1 14.05 -9.70 0.69
C MET A 1 15.09 -10.71 0.25
N GLN A 2 14.83 -11.98 0.53
CA GLN A 2 15.73 -13.08 0.19
C GLN A 2 14.93 -14.11 -0.60
N VAL A 3 15.63 -14.86 -1.45
CA VAL A 3 15.07 -15.98 -2.20
C VAL A 3 15.74 -17.27 -1.76
N ASP A 4 14.99 -18.36 -1.76
CA ASP A 4 15.49 -19.68 -1.43
C ASP A 4 16.25 -20.31 -2.63
N ALA A 5 16.70 -21.55 -2.47
CA ALA A 5 17.42 -22.29 -3.51
C ALA A 5 16.57 -22.58 -4.77
N ASN A 6 15.24 -22.50 -4.65
CA ASN A 6 14.29 -22.72 -5.74
C ASN A 6 13.90 -21.41 -6.45
N GLY A 7 14.42 -20.27 -5.99
CA GLY A 7 14.06 -18.94 -6.51
C GLY A 7 12.74 -18.40 -5.98
N GLU A 8 12.17 -19.05 -4.96
CA GLU A 8 10.95 -18.58 -4.29
C GLU A 8 11.30 -17.58 -3.19
N TRP A 9 10.35 -16.68 -2.89
CA TRP A 9 10.56 -15.67 -1.85
C TRP A 9 10.52 -16.32 -0.48
N ILE A 10 11.56 -16.09 0.32
CA ILE A 10 11.53 -16.47 1.74
C ILE A 10 10.47 -15.63 2.44
N GLU A 11 9.64 -16.28 3.27
CA GLU A 11 8.56 -15.60 3.97
C GLU A 11 9.10 -14.45 4.85
N ASP A 12 8.62 -13.24 4.56
CA ASP A 12 9.00 -12.02 5.27
C ASP A 12 7.77 -11.11 5.42
N ARG A 13 6.80 -11.53 6.24
CA ARG A 13 5.52 -10.81 6.40
C ARG A 13 5.68 -9.34 6.77
N GLN A 14 6.73 -9.00 7.53
CA GLN A 14 6.98 -7.63 7.97
C GLN A 14 7.68 -6.76 6.92
N ASN A 15 8.09 -7.31 5.77
CA ASN A 15 8.52 -6.51 4.64
C ASN A 15 7.30 -5.96 3.86
N PRO A 16 7.25 -4.65 3.58
CA PRO A 16 6.07 -4.05 2.94
C PRO A 16 5.82 -4.59 1.52
N LEU A 17 6.86 -4.94 0.77
CA LEU A 17 6.68 -5.53 -0.57
C LEU A 17 6.15 -6.96 -0.48
N TYR A 18 6.69 -7.77 0.45
CA TYR A 18 6.22 -9.14 0.64
C TYR A 18 4.74 -9.14 1.04
N TYR A 19 4.36 -8.25 1.97
CA TYR A 19 2.98 -8.08 2.37
C TYR A 19 2.07 -7.73 1.18
N LEU A 20 2.41 -6.73 0.37
CA LEU A 20 1.56 -6.31 -0.75
C LEU A 20 1.43 -7.38 -1.86
N VAL A 21 2.47 -8.17 -2.09
CA VAL A 21 2.52 -9.21 -3.14
C VAL A 21 1.89 -10.52 -2.67
N HIS A 22 2.36 -11.07 -1.54
CA HIS A 22 2.02 -12.43 -1.11
C HIS A 22 0.86 -12.48 -0.11
N VAL A 23 0.68 -11.45 0.72
CA VAL A 23 -0.34 -11.44 1.78
C VAL A 23 -1.62 -10.73 1.30
N ALA A 24 -1.52 -9.45 0.97
CA ALA A 24 -2.65 -8.64 0.54
C ALA A 24 -3.05 -8.88 -0.92
N LYS A 25 -2.12 -9.41 -1.75
CA LYS A 25 -2.32 -9.69 -3.18
C LYS A 25 -2.84 -8.49 -3.98
N VAL A 26 -2.40 -7.29 -3.60
CA VAL A 26 -2.76 -6.04 -4.28
C VAL A 26 -1.74 -5.61 -5.32
N ALA A 27 -0.49 -6.08 -5.20
CA ALA A 27 0.57 -5.86 -6.17
C ALA A 27 0.75 -7.12 -7.03
N LEU A 28 0.52 -6.99 -8.34
CA LEU A 28 0.46 -8.10 -9.28
C LEU A 28 1.61 -8.06 -10.29
N PRO A 29 2.13 -9.22 -10.73
CA PRO A 29 3.15 -9.30 -11.76
C PRO A 29 2.59 -8.90 -13.13
N LEU A 30 3.45 -8.35 -13.99
CA LEU A 30 3.09 -8.04 -15.37
C LEU A 30 3.34 -9.25 -16.28
N TYR A 31 2.34 -9.60 -17.08
CA TYR A 31 2.32 -10.72 -18.03
C TYR A 31 2.83 -12.06 -17.45
N PRO A 32 2.24 -12.56 -16.33
CA PRO A 32 2.70 -13.79 -15.68
C PRO A 32 2.65 -15.03 -16.61
N GLN A 33 1.80 -15.02 -17.64
CA GLN A 33 1.70 -16.10 -18.64
C GLN A 33 2.99 -16.35 -19.44
N PHE A 34 3.95 -15.42 -19.42
CA PHE A 34 5.23 -15.62 -20.09
C PHE A 34 6.21 -16.50 -19.30
N GLY A 35 5.89 -16.86 -18.04
CA GLY A 35 6.71 -17.78 -17.26
C GLY A 35 8.09 -17.23 -16.87
N THR A 36 8.34 -15.94 -17.05
CA THR A 36 9.64 -15.28 -16.77
C THR A 36 9.86 -14.96 -15.29
N GLN A 37 8.89 -15.30 -14.42
CA GLN A 37 8.93 -15.03 -12.98
C GLN A 37 9.34 -13.57 -12.67
N PRO A 38 8.53 -12.58 -13.08
CA PRO A 38 8.89 -11.17 -12.95
C PRO A 38 9.02 -10.76 -11.47
N ASN A 39 10.06 -9.98 -11.17
CA ASN A 39 10.33 -9.42 -9.84
C ASN A 39 9.83 -7.97 -9.67
N VAL A 40 9.06 -7.47 -10.64
CA VAL A 40 8.44 -6.15 -10.61
C VAL A 40 6.93 -6.32 -10.57
N TYR A 41 6.31 -5.67 -9.59
CA TYR A 41 4.89 -5.79 -9.32
C TYR A 41 4.22 -4.42 -9.38
N TYR A 42 2.97 -4.41 -9.83
CA TYR A 42 2.18 -3.21 -10.03
C TYR A 42 0.87 -3.31 -9.26
N ILE A 43 0.45 -2.21 -8.64
CA ILE A 43 -0.93 -2.07 -8.16
C ILE A 43 -1.78 -1.68 -9.38
N PRO A 44 -2.73 -2.51 -9.84
CA PRO A 44 -3.46 -2.26 -11.07
C PRO A 44 -4.35 -1.00 -10.94
N PRO A 45 -4.47 -0.15 -11.97
CA PRO A 45 -5.27 1.07 -11.87
C PRO A 45 -6.78 0.77 -11.96
N ARG A 46 -7.57 1.25 -10.99
CA ARG A 46 -9.03 0.96 -10.95
C ARG A 46 -9.81 1.51 -12.14
N TRP A 47 -9.27 2.50 -12.84
CA TRP A 47 -9.94 3.27 -13.89
C TRP A 47 -9.78 2.68 -15.30
N ALA A 48 -8.87 1.72 -15.48
CA ALA A 48 -8.66 1.09 -16.77
C ALA A 48 -9.68 -0.04 -17.02
N PRO A 49 -9.99 -0.37 -18.30
CA PRO A 49 -10.91 -1.45 -18.64
C PRO A 49 -10.49 -2.79 -18.03
N ARG A 50 -11.44 -3.48 -17.37
CA ARG A 50 -11.16 -4.77 -16.71
C ARG A 50 -10.62 -5.86 -17.64
N PRO A 51 -11.12 -6.02 -18.90
CA PRO A 51 -10.54 -7.01 -19.82
C PRO A 51 -9.06 -6.76 -20.10
N TYR A 52 -8.67 -5.50 -20.31
CA TYR A 52 -7.28 -5.11 -20.56
C TYR A 52 -6.39 -5.42 -19.34
N LEU A 53 -6.84 -5.06 -18.15
CA LEU A 53 -6.09 -5.35 -16.92
C LEU A 53 -5.95 -6.85 -16.69
N ARG A 54 -6.99 -7.67 -16.94
CA ARG A 54 -6.90 -9.13 -16.82
C ARG A 54 -5.88 -9.73 -17.79
N GLN A 55 -5.77 -9.20 -19.00
CA GLN A 55 -4.74 -9.61 -19.95
C GLN A 55 -3.33 -9.30 -19.43
N MET A 56 -3.15 -8.16 -18.77
CA MET A 56 -1.85 -7.71 -18.25
C MET A 56 -1.42 -8.42 -16.97
N PHE A 57 -2.32 -8.58 -16.01
CA PHE A 57 -1.97 -8.98 -14.64
C PHE A 57 -2.60 -10.33 -14.24
N GLY A 58 -3.40 -10.93 -15.11
CA GLY A 58 -4.08 -12.20 -14.86
C GLY A 58 -5.43 -12.06 -14.15
N PRO A 59 -6.00 -13.18 -13.68
CA PRO A 59 -7.36 -13.23 -13.15
C PRO A 59 -7.55 -12.47 -11.82
N GLY A 60 -6.50 -12.31 -11.01
CA GLY A 60 -6.56 -11.70 -9.67
C GLY A 60 -6.78 -10.19 -9.63
N VAL A 61 -6.90 -9.52 -10.78
CA VAL A 61 -7.07 -8.06 -10.88
C VAL A 61 -8.31 -7.56 -10.15
N SER A 62 -9.44 -8.24 -10.30
CA SER A 62 -10.68 -7.83 -9.67
C SER A 62 -10.52 -7.79 -8.15
N ASP A 63 -9.93 -8.83 -7.58
CA ASP A 63 -9.71 -9.00 -6.15
C ASP A 63 -8.70 -7.97 -5.62
N ALA A 64 -7.60 -7.75 -6.35
CA ALA A 64 -6.61 -6.73 -6.02
C ALA A 64 -7.25 -5.34 -5.94
N ILE A 65 -8.08 -4.98 -6.93
CA ILE A 65 -8.76 -3.69 -6.98
C ILE A 65 -9.73 -3.53 -5.83
N GLU A 66 -10.52 -4.55 -5.53
CA GLU A 66 -11.43 -4.53 -4.38
C GLU A 66 -10.65 -4.36 -3.07
N ALA A 67 -9.56 -5.12 -2.90
CA ALA A 67 -8.74 -5.12 -1.70
C ALA A 67 -8.06 -3.78 -1.42
N TYR A 68 -7.54 -3.05 -2.43
CA TYR A 68 -6.98 -1.71 -2.17
C TYR A 68 -8.04 -0.59 -2.21
N THR A 69 -9.24 -0.84 -2.77
CA THR A 69 -10.35 0.13 -2.71
C THR A 69 -11.00 0.14 -1.33
N ASN A 70 -11.15 -1.03 -0.72
CA ASN A 70 -11.64 -1.20 0.65
C ASN A 70 -10.58 -1.94 1.50
N PRO A 71 -9.41 -1.32 1.76
CA PRO A 71 -8.32 -1.99 2.44
C PRO A 71 -8.63 -2.30 3.89
N SER A 72 -8.10 -3.43 4.34
CA SER A 72 -7.97 -3.73 5.77
C SER A 72 -7.13 -2.66 6.45
N ARG A 73 -7.20 -2.60 7.80
CA ARG A 73 -6.38 -1.70 8.61
C ARG A 73 -4.89 -1.80 8.29
N GLU A 74 -4.38 -3.04 8.23
CA GLU A 74 -2.97 -3.30 7.90
C GLU A 74 -2.62 -2.86 6.47
N THR A 75 -3.46 -3.20 5.48
CA THR A 75 -3.21 -2.79 4.08
C THR A 75 -3.23 -1.27 3.92
N LEU A 76 -4.16 -0.57 4.59
CA LEU A 76 -4.20 0.89 4.57
C LEU A 76 -2.92 1.50 5.15
N ALA A 77 -2.47 1.01 6.30
CA ALA A 77 -1.24 1.45 6.95
C ALA A 77 0.02 1.19 6.09
N VAL A 78 0.11 0.02 5.45
CA VAL A 78 1.24 -0.31 4.56
C VAL A 78 1.22 0.57 3.30
N LEU A 79 0.05 0.82 2.70
CA LEU A 79 -0.05 1.71 1.54
C LEU A 79 0.41 3.14 1.85
N GLN A 80 0.14 3.63 3.06
CA GLN A 80 0.60 4.95 3.49
C GLN A 80 2.12 5.07 3.57
N LEU A 81 2.86 3.98 3.82
CA LEU A 81 4.33 4.01 3.86
C LEU A 81 4.99 4.25 2.49
N PHE A 82 4.23 4.24 1.39
CA PHE A 82 4.77 4.54 0.07
C PHE A 82 4.73 6.05 -0.18
N ARG A 83 5.82 6.60 -0.74
CA ARG A 83 6.07 8.05 -1.01
C ARG A 83 6.36 8.94 0.20
N VAL A 84 6.44 8.40 1.41
CA VAL A 84 6.65 9.22 2.62
C VAL A 84 8.11 9.55 2.92
N THR A 85 9.03 8.77 2.35
CA THR A 85 10.47 8.94 2.52
C THR A 85 11.19 8.53 1.24
N GLN A 86 12.37 9.09 1.01
CA GLN A 86 13.26 8.67 -0.08
C GLN A 86 14.12 7.46 0.29
N ARG A 87 14.07 7.01 1.55
CA ARG A 87 14.81 5.83 2.04
C ARG A 87 14.00 4.56 1.83
N ILE A 88 14.69 3.45 1.61
CA ILE A 88 14.05 2.13 1.51
C ILE A 88 13.58 1.69 2.90
N ILE A 89 12.30 1.29 2.98
CA ILE A 89 11.70 0.67 4.16
C ILE A 89 11.89 -0.85 4.03
N PHE A 90 12.67 -1.44 4.94
CA PHE A 90 12.97 -2.87 4.94
C PHE A 90 11.95 -3.68 5.75
N SER A 91 11.37 -3.07 6.78
CA SER A 91 10.29 -3.67 7.56
C SER A 91 9.34 -2.60 8.09
N TYR A 92 8.13 -3.00 8.47
CA TYR A 92 7.14 -2.11 9.06
C TYR A 92 6.51 -2.65 10.34
N LYS A 93 5.91 -1.74 11.11
CA LYS A 93 5.04 -2.05 12.25
C LYS A 93 3.81 -1.17 12.19
N VAL A 94 2.65 -1.75 12.53
CA VAL A 94 1.40 -1.01 12.70
C VAL A 94 1.04 -1.00 14.18
N ILE A 95 0.77 0.19 14.73
CA ILE A 95 0.24 0.36 16.08
C ILE A 95 -1.24 0.73 15.95
N PRO A 96 -2.17 -0.07 16.52
CA PRO A 96 -3.58 0.25 16.52
C PRO A 96 -3.88 1.59 17.20
N GLY A 97 -4.65 2.44 16.53
CA GLY A 97 -5.15 3.70 17.06
C GLY A 97 -6.66 3.69 17.32
N PRO A 98 -7.22 4.80 17.85
CA PRO A 98 -8.64 4.94 18.11
C PRO A 98 -9.48 4.98 16.83
N LYS A 99 -10.77 4.62 16.93
CA LYS A 99 -11.75 4.80 15.85
C LYS A 99 -11.95 6.29 15.60
N MET A 100 -11.78 6.73 14.35
CA MET A 100 -11.98 8.11 13.89
C MET A 100 -13.40 8.34 13.38
N GLY A 101 -14.03 7.33 12.80
CA GLY A 101 -15.36 7.43 12.24
C GLY A 101 -15.65 6.33 11.23
N GLU A 102 -16.58 6.61 10.32
CA GLU A 102 -16.99 5.70 9.26
C GLU A 102 -16.93 6.44 7.91
N VAL A 103 -16.47 5.74 6.88
CA VAL A 103 -16.42 6.26 5.52
C VAL A 103 -17.10 5.29 4.57
N SER A 104 -17.89 5.82 3.64
CA SER A 104 -18.49 5.03 2.55
C SER A 104 -17.60 5.10 1.32
N VAL A 105 -17.01 3.98 0.92
CA VAL A 105 -16.17 3.85 -0.27
C VAL A 105 -16.77 2.78 -1.17
N ALA A 106 -17.07 3.15 -2.42
CA ALA A 106 -17.68 2.24 -3.39
C ALA A 106 -18.94 1.51 -2.87
N GLY A 107 -19.77 2.21 -2.08
CA GLY A 107 -21.02 1.66 -1.52
C GLY A 107 -20.84 0.75 -0.31
N LYS A 108 -19.61 0.53 0.18
CA LYS A 108 -19.33 -0.20 1.42
C LYS A 108 -18.98 0.80 2.51
N VAL A 109 -19.64 0.69 3.66
CA VAL A 109 -19.27 1.44 4.87
C VAL A 109 -18.13 0.71 5.55
N ARG A 110 -17.09 1.45 5.93
CA ARG A 110 -15.98 0.92 6.73
C ARG A 110 -15.64 1.86 7.88
N GLU A 111 -15.25 1.26 9.00
CA GLU A 111 -14.68 2.00 10.13
C GLU A 111 -13.26 2.47 9.78
N LEU A 112 -12.97 3.72 10.11
CA LEU A 112 -11.64 4.30 9.98
C LEU A 112 -10.99 4.38 11.36
N PHE A 113 -9.75 3.92 11.46
CA PHE A 113 -8.94 3.96 12.69
C PHE A 113 -7.70 4.79 12.45
N ASN A 114 -7.28 5.55 13.47
CA ASN A 114 -6.06 6.35 13.39
C ASN A 114 -4.79 5.53 13.67
N ASP A 115 -4.62 4.44 12.92
CA ASP A 115 -3.47 3.55 13.11
C ASP A 115 -2.16 4.28 12.79
N THR A 116 -1.10 3.93 13.51
CA THR A 116 0.24 4.47 13.25
C THR A 116 1.07 3.45 12.48
N ALA A 117 1.50 3.81 11.28
CA ALA A 117 2.45 3.03 10.48
C ALA A 117 3.87 3.52 10.75
N ILE A 118 4.78 2.59 11.04
CA ILE A 118 6.20 2.86 11.30
C ILE A 118 7.03 2.06 10.31
N GLY A 119 7.97 2.72 9.62
CA GLY A 119 8.92 2.08 8.72
C GLY A 119 10.33 2.06 9.31
N TYR A 120 11.03 0.95 9.11
CA TYR A 120 12.40 0.74 9.57
C TYR A 120 13.37 0.53 8.40
N ASP A 121 14.62 0.94 8.57
CA ASP A 121 15.70 0.62 7.63
C ASP A 121 16.26 -0.79 7.82
N SER A 122 17.27 -1.15 7.05
CA SER A 122 17.92 -2.48 7.09
C SER A 122 18.60 -2.81 8.42
N LYS A 123 18.81 -1.83 9.31
CA LYS A 123 19.39 -2.02 10.65
C LYS A 123 18.32 -1.98 11.75
N GLY A 124 17.03 -1.93 11.38
CA GLY A 124 15.93 -1.82 12.34
C GLY A 124 15.79 -0.42 12.95
N LYS A 125 16.47 0.61 12.41
CA LYS A 125 16.28 1.98 12.87
C LYS A 125 15.00 2.55 12.25
N GLU A 126 14.17 3.19 13.07
CA GLU A 126 12.98 3.91 12.60
C GLU A 126 13.39 5.05 11.66
N ILE A 127 12.75 5.11 10.50
CA ILE A 127 13.01 6.13 9.47
C ILE A 127 11.78 6.93 9.09
N VAL A 128 10.59 6.43 9.40
CA VAL A 128 9.33 7.14 9.22
C VAL A 128 8.30 6.64 10.22
N ARG A 129 7.44 7.57 10.65
CA ARG A 129 6.26 7.30 11.47
C ARG A 129 5.15 8.23 11.01
N MET A 130 3.97 7.66 10.79
CA MET A 130 2.82 8.43 10.37
C MET A 130 1.53 7.83 10.90
N THR A 131 0.54 8.68 11.09
CA THR A 131 -0.82 8.33 11.47
C THR A 131 -1.71 8.24 10.23
N VAL A 132 -2.78 7.44 10.30
CA VAL A 132 -3.77 7.36 9.23
C VAL A 132 -4.47 8.71 9.02
N ASP A 133 -4.74 9.42 10.11
CA ASP A 133 -5.32 10.76 10.09
C ASP A 133 -4.30 11.79 9.58
N GLU A 134 -4.69 12.52 8.54
CA GLU A 134 -3.89 13.61 7.98
C GLU A 134 -4.22 14.90 8.73
N PRO A 135 -3.23 15.60 9.30
CA PRO A 135 -3.49 16.82 10.06
C PRO A 135 -4.03 17.93 9.14
N VAL A 136 -5.07 18.62 9.60
CA VAL A 136 -5.54 19.85 8.94
C VAL A 136 -4.53 20.97 9.21
N ILE A 137 -3.91 21.48 8.15
CA ILE A 137 -2.98 22.61 8.23
C ILE A 137 -3.72 23.86 7.75
N GLU A 138 -4.10 24.73 8.69
CA GLU A 138 -4.59 26.06 8.36
C GLU A 138 -3.42 26.97 7.93
N ARG A 139 -3.53 27.56 6.74
CA ARG A 139 -2.52 28.50 6.25
C ARG A 139 -2.77 29.88 6.86
N PRO A 140 -1.74 30.60 7.35
CA PRO A 140 -1.91 31.98 7.80
C PRO A 140 -2.40 32.90 6.66
N ASP A 141 -3.31 33.83 6.97
CA ASP A 141 -3.99 34.73 6.01
C ASP A 141 -3.07 35.54 5.09
N ARG A 142 -1.78 35.66 5.43
CA ARG A 142 -0.81 36.56 4.77
C ARG A 142 -0.46 36.18 3.32
N PHE A 143 -0.84 34.99 2.85
CA PHE A 143 -0.54 34.50 1.48
C PHE A 143 -1.80 34.27 0.61
N ALA A 144 -2.97 34.77 1.02
CA ALA A 144 -4.24 34.53 0.32
C ALA A 144 -4.42 35.30 -1.01
N MET A 145 -3.51 36.23 -1.34
CA MET A 145 -3.57 37.01 -2.58
C MET A 145 -2.48 36.60 -3.55
N ASN A 146 -2.78 35.62 -4.41
CA ASN A 146 -2.15 35.57 -5.72
C ASN A 146 -2.91 36.56 -6.61
N THR A 147 -2.40 37.79 -6.70
CA THR A 147 -2.78 38.71 -7.77
C THR A 147 -2.38 38.06 -9.10
N ILE A 148 -3.38 37.75 -9.93
CA ILE A 148 -3.23 37.44 -11.35
C ILE A 148 -3.31 38.77 -12.11
#